data_AF-A0A958Q686-F1
#
_entry.id   AF-A0A958Q686-F1
#
_cell.length_a   1.000
_cell.length_b   1.000
_cell.length_c   1.000
_cell.angle_alpha   90.00
_cell.angle_beta   90.00
_cell.angle_gamma   90.00
#
_symmetry.space_group_name_H-M   'P 1'
#
loop_
_entity.id
_entity.type
_entity.pdbx_description
1 polymer ?
#
loop_
_entity_poly.entity_id
_entity_poly.type
_entity_poly.pdbx_seq_one_letter_code
_entity_poly.pdbx_strand_id
1 'polypeptide(L)'
;MITVLSPSKTQDFEDELSCSTHTQPVFLKETRTLAKSLQKLSEKKLASLMNISPKLAHLNAQRFQSFRTPFTLQNARQALLAFRGDVYQGFELASYKKGDFLAAQKFLRILSGFYGLLAPLDLIQPYRLEMKTKLATENSKDLYEFWGEKITKQLNKDLHETKSTFLINLASQEYYHALQPENIEAKIVTPVFKEKKG
;
A
#
# COMPACT_ATOMS: atom_id res chain seq x y z
N MET A 1 4.44 -19.37 0.01
CA MET A 1 5.29 -18.18 -0.26
C MET A 1 4.42 -16.96 -0.15
N ILE A 2 4.97 -15.82 0.27
CA ILE A 2 4.29 -14.53 0.15
C ILE A 2 5.05 -13.68 -0.86
N THR A 3 4.33 -12.94 -1.68
CA THR A 3 4.89 -11.94 -2.60
C THR A 3 4.58 -10.54 -2.09
N VAL A 4 5.55 -9.64 -2.10
CA VAL A 4 5.35 -8.22 -1.78
C VAL A 4 5.48 -7.36 -3.03
N LEU A 5 4.55 -6.40 -3.18
CA LEU A 5 4.52 -5.41 -4.25
C LEU A 5 4.63 -3.99 -3.71
N SER A 6 5.10 -3.08 -4.55
CA SER A 6 4.89 -1.64 -4.36
C SER A 6 3.44 -1.26 -4.68
N PRO A 7 2.89 -0.22 -4.04
CA PRO A 7 1.62 0.35 -4.44
C PRO A 7 1.80 1.17 -5.73
N SER A 8 0.70 1.60 -6.31
CA SER A 8 0.73 2.55 -7.43
C SER A 8 0.31 3.98 -7.03
N LYS A 9 0.89 4.95 -7.73
CA LYS A 9 0.51 6.37 -7.68
C LYS A 9 -0.84 6.61 -8.36
N THR A 10 -1.15 5.81 -9.37
CA THR A 10 -2.43 5.86 -10.09
C THR A 10 -3.41 4.92 -9.40
N GLN A 11 -4.60 5.44 -9.12
CA GLN A 11 -5.66 4.72 -8.43
C GLN A 11 -6.99 5.00 -9.11
N ASP A 12 -7.86 4.02 -9.08
CA ASP A 12 -9.18 4.04 -9.67
C ASP A 12 -10.21 3.58 -8.64
N PHE A 13 -11.21 4.44 -8.43
CA PHE A 13 -12.29 4.22 -7.50
C PHE A 13 -13.66 4.27 -8.18
N GLU A 14 -13.72 4.44 -9.50
CA GLU A 14 -14.96 4.68 -10.25
C GLU A 14 -15.46 3.44 -10.99
N ASP A 15 -14.57 2.55 -11.44
CA ASP A 15 -14.91 1.33 -12.19
C ASP A 15 -15.94 0.44 -11.46
N GLU A 16 -16.76 -0.34 -12.17
CA GLU A 16 -17.64 -1.30 -11.48
C GLU A 16 -16.85 -2.33 -10.64
N LEU A 17 -17.39 -2.66 -9.47
CA LEU A 17 -16.76 -3.62 -8.56
C LEU A 17 -16.98 -5.04 -9.07
N SER A 18 -15.92 -5.69 -9.56
CA SER A 18 -15.94 -7.12 -9.94
C SER A 18 -15.98 -8.07 -8.74
N CYS A 19 -15.78 -7.57 -7.52
CA CYS A 19 -15.81 -8.36 -6.29
C CYS A 19 -16.40 -7.56 -5.12
N SER A 20 -17.33 -8.17 -4.38
CA SER A 20 -17.89 -7.59 -3.13
C SER A 20 -17.17 -8.07 -1.86
N THR A 21 -16.37 -9.14 -1.95
CA THR A 21 -15.60 -9.65 -0.80
C THR A 21 -14.49 -8.66 -0.46
N HIS A 22 -14.39 -8.30 0.81
CA HIS A 22 -13.44 -7.30 1.27
C HIS A 22 -12.99 -7.56 2.72
N THR A 23 -11.87 -6.96 3.08
CA THR A 23 -11.29 -6.94 4.43
C THR A 23 -10.94 -5.49 4.82
N GLN A 24 -10.43 -5.30 6.03
CA GLN A 24 -10.05 -4.00 6.56
C GLN A 24 -8.54 -3.95 6.76
N PRO A 25 -7.86 -2.83 6.46
CA PRO A 25 -6.43 -2.69 6.71
C PRO A 25 -6.09 -2.94 8.19
N VAL A 26 -5.06 -3.75 8.43
CA VAL A 26 -4.61 -4.11 9.79
C VAL A 26 -4.11 -2.91 10.59
N PHE A 27 -3.52 -1.91 9.91
CA PHE A 27 -2.96 -0.70 10.53
C PHE A 27 -3.87 0.52 10.42
N LEU A 28 -5.19 0.34 10.55
CA LEU A 28 -6.15 1.44 10.39
C LEU A 28 -6.05 2.49 11.52
N LYS A 29 -5.47 2.15 12.67
CA LYS A 29 -5.19 3.09 13.76
C LYS A 29 -4.03 4.03 13.38
N GLU A 30 -2.94 3.46 12.89
CA GLU A 30 -1.75 4.17 12.43
C GLU A 30 -2.08 5.04 11.22
N THR A 31 -2.85 4.49 10.27
CA THR A 31 -3.35 5.22 9.09
C THR A 31 -4.13 6.47 9.52
N ARG A 32 -4.99 6.38 10.55
CA ARG A 32 -5.72 7.54 11.08
C ARG A 32 -4.81 8.59 11.69
N THR A 33 -3.70 8.20 12.32
CA THR A 33 -2.68 9.14 12.80
C THR A 33 -2.04 9.90 11.64
N LEU A 34 -1.63 9.19 10.57
CA LEU A 34 -1.07 9.82 9.37
C LEU A 34 -2.09 10.76 8.70
N ALA A 35 -3.35 10.32 8.58
CA ALA A 35 -4.42 11.12 7.99
C ALA A 35 -4.62 12.44 8.75
N LYS A 36 -4.67 12.40 10.08
CA LYS A 36 -4.78 13.61 10.92
C LYS A 36 -3.61 14.56 10.75
N SER A 37 -2.39 14.06 10.59
CA SER A 37 -1.23 14.91 10.32
C SER A 37 -1.32 15.57 8.95
N LEU A 38 -1.73 14.82 7.93
CA LEU A 38 -1.86 15.30 6.55
C LEU A 38 -3.01 16.31 6.38
N GLN A 39 -4.13 16.12 7.08
CA GLN A 39 -5.28 17.04 7.09
C GLN A 39 -4.94 18.44 7.62
N LYS A 40 -3.89 18.58 8.44
CA LYS A 40 -3.43 19.87 8.98
C LYS A 40 -2.53 20.64 8.01
N LEU A 41 -2.06 20.01 6.93
CA LEU A 41 -1.15 20.63 5.99
C LEU A 41 -1.92 21.44 4.94
N SER A 42 -1.41 22.63 4.62
CA SER A 42 -1.90 23.39 3.47
C SER A 42 -1.48 22.72 2.16
N GLU A 43 -2.20 22.99 1.08
CA GLU A 43 -1.87 22.48 -0.26
C GLU A 43 -0.43 22.82 -0.67
N LYS A 44 0.04 24.03 -0.35
CA LYS A 44 1.44 24.44 -0.61
C LYS A 44 2.44 23.56 0.14
N LYS A 45 2.17 23.22 1.41
CA LYS A 45 3.00 22.31 2.20
C LYS A 45 2.95 20.88 1.65
N LEU A 46 1.77 20.40 1.23
CA LEU A 46 1.62 19.08 0.61
C LEU A 46 2.38 18.99 -0.72
N ALA A 47 2.30 20.01 -1.58
CA ALA A 47 3.04 20.08 -2.83
C ALA A 47 4.55 19.92 -2.63
N SER A 48 5.10 20.69 -1.67
CA SER A 48 6.52 20.64 -1.33
C SER A 48 6.91 19.31 -0.67
N LEU A 49 6.13 18.83 0.30
CA LEU A 49 6.41 17.61 1.06
C LEU A 49 6.43 16.37 0.16
N MET A 50 5.48 16.27 -0.77
CA MET A 50 5.30 15.11 -1.66
C MET A 50 6.02 15.28 -3.00
N ASN A 51 6.63 16.44 -3.24
CA ASN A 51 7.23 16.83 -4.52
C ASN A 51 6.26 16.61 -5.71
N ILE A 52 5.08 17.22 -5.62
CA ILE A 52 4.00 17.11 -6.61
C ILE A 52 3.53 18.47 -7.10
N SER A 53 2.87 18.49 -8.26
CA SER A 53 2.29 19.72 -8.83
C SER A 53 1.20 20.30 -7.92
N PRO A 54 0.92 21.62 -8.00
CA PRO A 54 -0.18 22.25 -7.26
C PRO A 54 -1.53 21.57 -7.49
N LYS A 55 -1.82 21.16 -8.73
CA LYS A 55 -3.05 20.41 -9.07
C LYS A 55 -3.15 19.09 -8.29
N LEU A 56 -2.05 18.33 -8.22
CA LEU A 56 -2.03 17.08 -7.45
C LEU A 56 -2.07 17.33 -5.94
N ALA A 57 -1.48 18.43 -5.46
CA ALA A 57 -1.53 18.79 -4.05
C ALA A 57 -2.95 19.16 -3.61
N HIS A 58 -3.67 19.95 -4.42
CA HIS A 58 -5.09 20.27 -4.20
C HIS A 58 -5.94 18.99 -4.12
N LEU A 59 -5.80 18.09 -5.11
CA LEU A 59 -6.50 16.80 -5.12
C LEU A 59 -6.19 15.96 -3.87
N ASN A 60 -4.93 15.89 -3.45
CA ASN A 60 -4.57 15.12 -2.26
C ASN A 60 -5.01 15.78 -0.95
N ALA A 61 -5.04 17.12 -0.87
CA ALA A 61 -5.64 17.82 0.26
C ALA A 61 -7.13 17.43 0.40
N GLN A 62 -7.89 17.46 -0.69
CA GLN A 62 -9.30 17.03 -0.70
C GLN A 62 -9.46 15.57 -0.29
N ARG A 63 -8.61 14.67 -0.80
CA ARG A 63 -8.60 13.25 -0.41
C ARG A 63 -8.36 13.07 1.08
N PHE A 64 -7.37 13.76 1.66
CA PHE A 64 -7.11 13.67 3.09
C PHE A 64 -8.24 14.27 3.92
N GLN A 65 -8.84 15.39 3.51
CA GLN A 65 -10.01 15.94 4.22
C GLN A 65 -11.24 15.04 4.15
N SER A 66 -11.42 14.33 3.04
CA SER A 66 -12.53 13.41 2.83
C SER A 66 -12.29 12.04 3.49
N PHE A 67 -11.06 11.77 3.94
CA PHE A 67 -10.71 10.50 4.56
C PHE A 67 -11.56 10.25 5.80
N ARG A 68 -12.33 9.17 5.78
CA ARG A 68 -13.24 8.83 6.88
C ARG A 68 -13.41 7.34 7.05
N THR A 69 -13.59 6.95 8.30
CA THR A 69 -13.89 5.58 8.73
C THR A 69 -15.26 5.53 9.38
N PRO A 70 -16.00 4.40 9.33
CA PRO A 70 -15.58 3.08 8.84
C PRO A 70 -15.51 2.99 7.31
N PHE A 71 -14.66 2.09 6.80
CA PHE A 71 -14.59 1.82 5.36
C PHE A 71 -15.69 0.85 4.94
N THR A 72 -16.36 1.20 3.85
CA THR A 72 -17.39 0.39 3.20
C THR A 72 -17.17 0.45 1.70
N LEU A 73 -17.80 -0.45 0.93
CA LEU A 73 -17.74 -0.41 -0.54
C LEU A 73 -18.33 0.89 -1.14
N GLN A 74 -19.03 1.71 -0.35
CA GLN A 74 -19.55 3.01 -0.79
C GLN A 74 -18.51 4.12 -0.73
N ASN A 75 -17.46 3.96 0.09
CA ASN A 75 -16.46 5.00 0.30
C ASN A 75 -15.02 4.53 0.08
N ALA A 76 -14.81 3.24 -0.18
CA ALA A 76 -13.51 2.60 -0.30
C ALA A 76 -13.58 1.43 -1.29
N ARG A 77 -12.42 1.00 -1.77
CA ARG A 77 -12.27 -0.11 -2.72
C ARG A 77 -11.11 -1.02 -2.30
N GLN A 78 -11.20 -2.30 -2.61
CA GLN A 78 -10.14 -3.27 -2.38
C GLN A 78 -8.82 -2.80 -3.03
N ALA A 79 -7.71 -2.91 -2.31
CA ALA A 79 -6.40 -2.43 -2.74
C ALA A 79 -6.00 -2.94 -4.14
N LEU A 80 -6.15 -4.25 -4.39
CA LEU A 80 -5.81 -4.85 -5.70
C LEU A 80 -6.69 -4.33 -6.83
N LEU A 81 -7.96 -4.00 -6.54
CA LEU A 81 -8.91 -3.45 -7.51
C LEU A 81 -8.79 -1.94 -7.68
N ALA A 82 -8.11 -1.24 -6.75
CA ALA A 82 -7.98 0.21 -6.76
C ALA A 82 -6.69 0.67 -7.42
N PHE A 83 -5.57 -0.02 -7.25
CA PHE A 83 -4.32 0.39 -7.87
C PHE A 83 -4.33 0.14 -9.39
N ARG A 84 -3.71 1.06 -10.14
CA ARG A 84 -3.54 1.00 -11.61
C ARG A 84 -2.11 1.34 -11.99
N GLY A 85 -1.57 0.79 -13.06
CA GLY A 85 -0.19 1.04 -13.52
C GLY A 85 0.52 -0.26 -13.84
N ASP A 86 1.76 -0.20 -14.33
CA ASP A 86 2.43 -1.33 -15.01
C ASP A 86 2.43 -2.64 -14.20
N VAL A 87 2.70 -2.57 -12.90
CA VAL A 87 2.65 -3.75 -11.99
C VAL A 87 1.24 -4.36 -11.94
N TYR A 88 0.21 -3.51 -11.95
CA TYR A 88 -1.19 -3.91 -11.79
C TYR A 88 -1.85 -4.27 -13.13
N GLN A 89 -1.34 -3.76 -14.26
CA GLN A 89 -1.78 -4.13 -15.61
C GLN A 89 -1.48 -5.60 -15.92
N GLY A 90 -0.41 -6.17 -15.32
CA GLY A 90 -0.11 -7.58 -15.43
C GLY A 90 -1.12 -8.50 -14.74
N PHE A 91 -2.02 -7.97 -13.91
CA PHE A 91 -3.13 -8.73 -13.33
C PHE A 91 -4.33 -8.65 -14.28
N GLU A 92 -4.72 -9.80 -14.85
CA GLU A 92 -5.96 -9.92 -15.63
C GLU A 92 -7.19 -9.97 -14.71
N LEU A 93 -7.43 -8.91 -13.92
CA LEU A 93 -8.45 -8.90 -12.87
C LEU A 93 -9.89 -9.11 -13.40
N ALA A 94 -10.13 -8.85 -14.68
CA ALA A 94 -11.40 -9.12 -15.33
C ALA A 94 -11.70 -10.62 -15.48
N SER A 95 -10.68 -11.48 -15.50
CA SER A 95 -10.82 -12.94 -15.60
C SER A 95 -10.82 -13.64 -14.23
N TYR A 96 -10.51 -12.90 -13.16
CA TYR A 96 -10.43 -13.45 -11.80
C TYR A 96 -11.78 -13.97 -11.32
N LYS A 97 -11.76 -15.20 -10.81
CA LYS A 97 -12.86 -15.80 -10.05
C LYS A 97 -12.62 -15.61 -8.56
N LYS A 98 -13.62 -15.96 -7.74
CA LYS A 98 -13.52 -15.91 -6.27
C LYS A 98 -12.27 -16.63 -5.74
N GLY A 99 -11.90 -17.77 -6.33
CA GLY A 99 -10.70 -18.54 -5.95
C GLY A 99 -9.40 -17.75 -6.15
N ASP A 100 -9.28 -17.00 -7.25
CA ASP A 100 -8.10 -16.20 -7.58
C ASP A 100 -7.93 -15.04 -6.60
N PHE A 101 -9.03 -14.36 -6.26
CA PHE A 101 -9.02 -13.32 -5.23
C PHE A 101 -8.63 -13.87 -3.85
N LEU A 102 -9.11 -15.05 -3.47
CA LEU A 102 -8.74 -15.68 -2.20
C LEU A 102 -7.28 -16.13 -2.18
N ALA A 103 -6.76 -16.64 -3.31
CA ALA A 103 -5.35 -16.98 -3.46
C ALA A 103 -4.46 -15.75 -3.35
N ALA A 104 -4.80 -14.67 -4.05
CA ALA A 104 -4.12 -13.38 -3.93
C ALA A 104 -4.19 -12.89 -2.48
N GLN A 105 -5.37 -12.87 -1.85
CA GLN A 105 -5.54 -12.44 -0.47
C GLN A 105 -4.61 -13.17 0.51
N LYS A 106 -4.41 -14.47 0.27
CA LYS A 106 -3.57 -15.31 1.10
C LYS A 106 -2.07 -15.07 0.88
N PHE A 107 -1.63 -14.88 -0.37
CA PHE A 107 -0.20 -14.95 -0.71
C PHE A 107 0.40 -13.64 -1.26
N LEU A 108 -0.38 -12.58 -1.37
CA LEU A 108 0.08 -11.27 -1.84
C LEU A 108 -0.02 -10.24 -0.72
N ARG A 109 0.97 -9.35 -0.65
CA ARG A 109 0.95 -8.15 0.18
C ARG A 109 1.39 -6.94 -0.64
N ILE A 110 0.77 -5.80 -0.39
CA ILE A 110 1.06 -4.53 -1.05
C ILE A 110 1.58 -3.58 0.03
N LEU A 111 2.83 -3.13 -0.11
CA LEU A 111 3.41 -2.14 0.80
C LEU A 111 2.75 -0.78 0.57
N SER A 112 2.66 0.05 1.60
CA SER A 112 2.05 1.36 1.49
C SER A 112 2.66 2.35 2.47
N GLY A 113 2.96 3.56 2.00
CA GLY A 113 3.39 4.64 2.90
C GLY A 113 2.29 5.09 3.85
N PHE A 114 1.01 4.93 3.46
CA PHE A 114 -0.14 5.38 4.22
C PHE A 114 -0.81 4.28 5.03
N TYR A 115 -0.87 3.06 4.49
CA TYR A 115 -1.51 1.90 5.12
C TYR A 115 -0.53 0.88 5.71
N GLY A 116 0.78 1.06 5.50
CA GLY A 116 1.83 0.15 5.97
C GLY A 116 1.92 -1.11 5.12
N LEU A 117 1.02 -2.06 5.39
CA LEU A 117 0.89 -3.34 4.69
C LEU A 117 -0.58 -3.61 4.38
N LEU A 118 -0.89 -3.89 3.12
CA LEU A 118 -2.23 -4.20 2.65
C LEU A 118 -2.30 -5.64 2.12
N ALA A 119 -3.39 -6.33 2.45
CA ALA A 119 -3.84 -7.48 1.69
C ALA A 119 -4.66 -7.02 0.46
N PRO A 120 -4.69 -7.80 -0.63
CA PRO A 120 -5.43 -7.47 -1.86
C PRO A 120 -6.86 -6.98 -1.69
N LEU A 121 -7.61 -7.56 -0.76
CA LEU A 121 -9.02 -7.27 -0.51
C LEU A 121 -9.25 -6.21 0.57
N ASP A 122 -8.17 -5.64 1.14
CA ASP A 122 -8.30 -4.56 2.11
C ASP A 122 -8.90 -3.32 1.45
N LEU A 123 -9.95 -2.77 2.04
CA LEU A 123 -10.55 -1.52 1.60
C LEU A 123 -9.57 -0.36 1.84
N ILE A 124 -9.33 0.41 0.79
CA ILE A 124 -8.57 1.66 0.83
C ILE A 124 -9.42 2.81 0.31
N GLN A 125 -9.08 4.02 0.73
CA GLN A 125 -9.60 5.28 0.19
C GLN A 125 -8.51 5.93 -0.65
N PRO A 126 -8.87 6.82 -1.60
CA PRO A 126 -7.88 7.47 -2.45
C PRO A 126 -6.88 8.28 -1.63
N TYR A 127 -5.59 8.13 -1.95
CA TYR A 127 -4.51 8.82 -1.25
C TYR A 127 -3.27 8.94 -2.15
N ARG A 128 -2.33 9.81 -1.76
CA ARG A 128 -0.96 9.76 -2.26
C ARG A 128 0.02 10.01 -1.13
N LEU A 129 0.78 9.00 -0.77
CA LEU A 129 1.85 9.10 0.21
C LEU A 129 2.90 8.03 -0.12
N GLU A 130 3.98 8.46 -0.76
CA GLU A 130 5.12 7.59 -1.10
C GLU A 130 5.93 7.30 0.18
N MET A 131 6.55 6.12 0.28
CA MET A 131 7.24 5.69 1.51
C MET A 131 8.41 6.61 1.88
N LYS A 132 9.12 7.17 0.88
CA LYS A 132 10.22 8.13 1.12
C LYS A 132 9.77 9.51 1.62
N THR A 133 8.47 9.78 1.75
CA THR A 133 7.98 11.10 2.14
C THR A 133 8.45 11.42 3.57
N LYS A 134 9.11 12.58 3.76
CA LYS A 134 9.60 13.05 5.06
C LYS A 134 8.48 13.67 5.90
N LEU A 135 7.40 12.91 6.09
CA LEU A 135 6.28 13.32 6.93
C LEU A 135 6.63 13.06 8.39
N ALA A 136 6.98 14.12 9.11
CA ALA A 136 7.13 14.03 10.56
C ALA A 136 5.76 13.83 11.22
N THR A 137 5.72 12.95 12.22
CA THR A 137 4.62 12.85 13.18
C THR A 137 5.14 13.16 14.57
N GLU A 138 4.29 13.11 15.60
CA GLU A 138 4.68 13.45 16.97
C GLU A 138 5.93 12.72 17.47
N ASN A 139 6.10 11.44 17.07
CA ASN A 139 7.17 10.57 17.54
C ASN A 139 8.05 9.99 16.41
N SER A 140 8.07 10.61 15.22
CA SER A 140 8.93 10.13 14.12
C SER A 140 9.22 11.24 13.11
N LYS A 141 10.42 11.22 12.52
CA LYS A 141 10.85 12.22 11.54
C LYS A 141 10.40 11.92 10.11
N ASP A 142 10.10 10.66 9.81
CA ASP A 142 9.69 10.18 8.50
C ASP A 142 8.85 8.89 8.61
N LEU A 143 8.40 8.36 7.47
CA LEU A 143 7.55 7.17 7.43
C LEU A 143 8.31 5.89 7.78
N TYR A 144 9.62 5.81 7.56
CA TYR A 144 10.40 4.63 7.94
C TYR A 144 10.44 4.48 9.47
N GLU A 145 10.66 5.59 10.18
CA GLU A 145 10.62 5.61 11.64
C GLU A 145 9.17 5.43 12.18
N PHE A 146 8.18 6.06 11.53
CA PHE A 146 6.77 5.90 11.92
C PHE A 146 6.32 4.43 11.89
N TRP A 147 6.63 3.74 10.80
CA TRP A 147 6.29 2.34 10.62
C TRP A 147 7.17 1.43 11.49
N GLY A 148 8.47 1.72 11.58
CA GLY A 148 9.42 0.94 12.36
C GLY A 148 9.29 -0.56 12.07
N GLU A 149 9.24 -1.37 13.11
CA GLU A 149 9.11 -2.84 12.99
C GLU A 149 7.68 -3.32 12.68
N LYS A 150 6.66 -2.43 12.62
CA LYS A 150 5.25 -2.85 12.55
C LYS A 150 4.97 -3.67 11.28
N ILE A 151 5.42 -3.17 10.13
CA ILE A 151 5.19 -3.80 8.82
C ILE A 151 5.86 -5.18 8.80
N THR A 152 7.11 -5.27 9.25
CA THR A 152 7.89 -6.52 9.31
C THR A 152 7.24 -7.55 10.23
N LYS A 153 6.82 -7.15 11.45
CA LYS A 153 6.15 -8.05 12.40
C LYS A 153 4.86 -8.63 11.82
N GLN A 154 4.07 -7.80 11.15
CA GLN A 154 2.86 -8.27 10.50
C GLN A 154 3.15 -9.18 9.31
N LEU A 155 4.17 -8.88 8.50
CA LEU A 155 4.60 -9.75 7.42
C LEU A 155 5.08 -11.12 7.93
N ASN A 156 5.87 -11.16 9.01
CA ASN A 156 6.30 -12.42 9.62
C ASN A 156 5.10 -13.23 10.15
N LYS A 157 4.12 -12.56 10.77
CA LYS A 157 2.86 -13.21 11.15
C LYS A 157 2.16 -13.83 9.94
N ASP A 158 2.03 -13.09 8.84
CA ASP A 158 1.42 -13.60 7.61
C ASP A 158 2.21 -14.79 7.03
N LEU A 159 3.55 -14.73 7.07
CA LEU A 159 4.43 -15.82 6.62
C LEU A 159 4.18 -17.10 7.44
N HIS A 160 4.09 -16.99 8.77
CA HIS A 160 3.79 -18.10 9.67
C HIS A 160 2.40 -18.70 9.45
N GLU A 161 1.36 -17.86 9.39
CA GLU A 161 -0.02 -18.29 9.17
C GLU A 161 -0.19 -19.03 7.84
N THR A 162 0.56 -18.62 6.82
CA THR A 162 0.53 -19.26 5.49
C THR A 162 1.52 -20.41 5.35
N LYS A 163 2.33 -20.70 6.38
CA LYS A 163 3.44 -21.66 6.34
C LYS A 163 4.41 -21.38 5.18
N SER A 164 4.61 -20.10 4.87
CA SER A 164 5.46 -19.64 3.78
C SER A 164 6.91 -19.56 4.21
N THR A 165 7.77 -20.33 3.56
CA THR A 165 9.22 -20.31 3.80
C THR A 165 9.99 -19.32 2.92
N PHE A 166 9.30 -18.72 1.94
CA PHE A 166 9.87 -17.77 0.98
C PHE A 166 9.06 -16.48 0.94
N LEU A 167 9.79 -15.36 0.90
CA LEU A 167 9.30 -14.04 0.55
C LEU A 167 9.81 -13.68 -0.85
N ILE A 168 8.90 -13.50 -1.80
CA ILE A 168 9.21 -13.00 -3.13
C ILE A 168 9.11 -11.47 -3.11
N ASN A 169 10.25 -10.80 -3.20
CA ASN A 169 10.32 -9.35 -3.26
C ASN A 169 10.20 -8.86 -4.71
N LEU A 170 9.04 -8.29 -5.03
CA LEU A 170 8.76 -7.58 -6.28
C LEU A 170 8.48 -6.09 -6.02
N ALA A 171 8.73 -5.62 -4.80
CA ALA A 171 8.60 -4.21 -4.46
C ALA A 171 9.86 -3.43 -4.87
N SER A 172 9.70 -2.15 -5.17
CA SER A 172 10.82 -1.24 -5.35
C SER A 172 11.63 -1.10 -4.05
N GLN A 173 12.91 -0.76 -4.19
CA GLN A 173 13.82 -0.60 -3.05
C GLN A 173 13.30 0.40 -2.00
N GLU A 174 12.61 1.45 -2.43
CA GLU A 174 12.00 2.46 -1.54
C GLU A 174 11.04 1.82 -0.53
N TYR A 175 10.17 0.93 -1.00
CA TYR A 175 9.18 0.27 -0.16
C TYR A 175 9.79 -0.93 0.57
N TYR A 176 10.65 -1.70 -0.12
CA TYR A 176 11.31 -2.86 0.47
C TYR A 176 12.16 -2.50 1.70
N HIS A 177 12.79 -1.33 1.72
CA HIS A 177 13.54 -0.86 2.89
C HIS A 177 12.68 -0.74 4.16
N ALA A 178 11.38 -0.43 4.01
CA ALA A 178 10.46 -0.36 5.16
C ALA A 178 10.16 -1.73 5.80
N LEU A 179 10.60 -2.83 5.19
CA LEU A 179 10.47 -4.17 5.74
C LEU A 179 11.62 -4.61 6.64
N GLN A 180 12.69 -3.82 6.78
CA GLN A 180 13.88 -4.19 7.58
C GLN A 180 14.33 -5.64 7.27
N PRO A 181 14.85 -5.90 6.05
CA PRO A 181 15.08 -7.24 5.51
C PRO A 181 15.77 -8.25 6.43
N GLU A 182 16.68 -7.76 7.28
CA GLU A 182 17.39 -8.52 8.31
C GLU A 182 16.48 -9.19 9.35
N ASN A 183 15.27 -8.67 9.55
CA ASN A 183 14.29 -9.15 10.53
C ASN A 183 13.21 -10.06 9.90
N ILE A 184 13.31 -10.39 8.62
CA ILE A 184 12.31 -11.20 7.90
C ILE A 184 12.56 -12.70 8.17
N GLU A 185 11.50 -13.39 8.62
CA GLU A 185 11.56 -14.81 9.00
C GLU A 185 11.28 -15.75 7.81
N ALA A 186 11.87 -15.46 6.65
CA ALA A 186 11.75 -16.26 5.44
C ALA A 186 12.96 -16.08 4.51
N LYS A 187 13.18 -17.04 3.61
CA LYS A 187 14.18 -16.90 2.55
C LYS A 187 13.69 -15.86 1.53
N ILE A 188 14.49 -14.82 1.32
CA ILE A 188 14.14 -13.72 0.42
C ILE A 188 14.63 -14.04 -0.99
N VAL A 189 13.73 -13.95 -1.97
CA VAL A 189 14.03 -14.05 -3.40
C VAL A 189 13.64 -12.73 -4.05
N THR A 190 14.57 -12.07 -4.72
CA THR A 190 14.30 -10.82 -5.46
C THR A 190 14.53 -11.07 -6.95
N PRO A 191 13.49 -11.41 -7.72
CA PRO A 191 13.60 -11.53 -9.17
C PRO A 191 14.04 -10.19 -9.80
N VAL A 192 14.97 -10.26 -10.75
CA VAL A 192 15.46 -9.09 -11.49
C VAL A 192 15.09 -9.23 -12.96
N PHE A 193 14.24 -8.31 -13.44
CA PHE A 193 13.85 -8.24 -14.85
C PHE A 193 14.77 -7.25 -15.57
N LYS A 194 15.37 -7.68 -16.69
CA LYS A 194 16.28 -6.85 -17.49
C LYS A 194 15.80 -6.83 -18.93
N GLU A 195 15.84 -5.65 -19.53
CA GLU A 195 15.62 -5.46 -20.96
C GLU A 195 16.95 -5.08 -21.64
N LYS A 196 17.18 -5.57 -22.85
CA LYS A 196 18.36 -5.23 -23.62
C LYS A 196 18.19 -3.79 -24.14
N LYS A 197 18.97 -2.85 -23.58
CA LYS A 197 19.10 -1.51 -24.16
C LYS A 197 20.02 -1.59 -25.39
N GLY A 198 19.48 -1.20 -26.54
CA GLY A 198 20.21 -0.97 -27.79
C GLY A 198 20.38 0.52 -28.04
#